data_AF-C5CD73-F1
#
_entry.id   AF-C5CD73-F1
#
_cell.length_a   1.000
_cell.length_b   1.000
_cell.length_c   1.000
_cell.angle_alpha   90.00
_cell.angle_beta   90.00
_cell.angle_gamma   90.00
#
_symmetry.space_group_name_H-M   'P 1'
#
loop_
_entity.id
_entity.type
_entity.pdbx_description
1 polymer ?
#
loop_
_entity_poly.entity_id
_entity_poly.type
_entity_poly.pdbx_seq_one_letter_code
_entity_poly.pdbx_strand_id
1 'polypeptide(L)'
;MRDKGTMSLVEARRYKRRHLYNGISAWLTGAVAIILIVTAYNRSSVLLPINPGSIGAIFWFGILLNIFSLLFYLVATIYALRFARVKFLFLNTLFSLIQGGLLFYFSRDILLRGDSGKYELVTPLGGRILSIIMIITGLLVLIIGLIEIGRHRQ
;
A
#
# COMPACT_ATOMS: atom_id res chain seq x y z
N MET A 1 27.72 -25.22 -2.20
CA MET A 1 26.40 -25.87 -2.14
C MET A 1 26.05 -26.07 -0.67
N ARG A 2 25.17 -25.24 -0.11
CA ARG A 2 24.87 -25.22 1.34
C ARG A 2 23.54 -25.95 1.53
N ASP A 3 23.56 -26.99 2.35
CA ASP A 3 22.47 -27.93 2.58
C ASP A 3 21.11 -27.24 2.70
N LYS A 4 20.21 -27.62 1.79
CA LYS A 4 18.77 -27.42 1.93
C LYS A 4 18.31 -28.41 2.99
N GLY A 5 18.52 -28.07 4.26
CA GLY A 5 17.91 -28.77 5.39
C GLY A 5 16.43 -28.98 5.10
N THR A 6 16.00 -30.23 5.14
CA THR A 6 14.64 -30.67 4.86
C THR A 6 13.67 -29.96 5.79
N MET A 7 13.12 -28.84 5.32
CA MET A 7 12.07 -28.10 6.01
C MET A 7 10.92 -29.08 6.25
N SER A 8 10.52 -29.27 7.51
CA SER A 8 9.45 -30.23 7.80
C SER A 8 8.18 -29.80 7.06
N LEU A 9 7.37 -30.76 6.60
CA LEU A 9 6.10 -30.48 5.92
C LEU A 9 5.19 -29.55 6.75
N VAL A 10 5.33 -29.60 8.08
CA VAL A 10 4.62 -28.73 9.02
C VAL A 10 5.12 -27.29 8.95
N GLU A 11 6.43 -27.08 8.90
CA GLU A 11 7.03 -25.74 8.74
C GLU A 11 6.69 -25.13 7.38
N ALA A 12 6.78 -25.91 6.29
CA ALA A 12 6.41 -25.44 4.96
C ALA A 12 4.93 -24.98 4.90
N ARG A 13 4.02 -25.72 5.54
CA ARG A 13 2.60 -25.34 5.65
C ARG A 13 2.40 -24.07 6.51
N ARG A 14 3.08 -23.96 7.64
CA ARG A 14 3.01 -22.77 8.51
C ARG A 14 3.52 -21.52 7.78
N TYR A 15 4.62 -21.63 7.06
CA TYR A 15 5.17 -20.53 6.25
C TYR A 15 4.23 -20.11 5.11
N LYS A 16 3.63 -21.07 4.40
CA LYS A 16 2.63 -20.77 3.35
C LYS A 16 1.42 -20.02 3.89
N ARG A 17 0.91 -20.39 5.08
CA ARG A 17 -0.19 -19.65 5.74
C ARG A 17 0.22 -18.24 6.10
N ARG A 18 1.40 -18.05 6.73
CA ARG A 18 1.89 -16.71 7.10
C ARG A 18 2.03 -15.77 5.89
N HIS A 19 2.49 -16.29 4.74
CA HIS A 19 2.54 -15.52 3.50
C HIS A 19 1.16 -15.03 3.05
N LEU A 20 0.15 -15.91 3.08
CA LEU A 20 -1.22 -15.56 2.69
C LEU A 20 -1.80 -14.48 3.62
N TYR A 21 -1.59 -14.64 4.93
CA TYR A 21 -2.02 -13.64 5.91
C TYR A 21 -1.34 -12.29 5.68
N ASN A 22 -0.04 -12.24 5.44
CA ASN A 22 0.66 -10.98 5.21
C ASN A 22 0.19 -10.27 3.92
N GLY A 23 -0.07 -11.02 2.85
CA GLY A 23 -0.63 -10.46 1.61
C GLY A 23 -2.04 -9.89 1.83
N ILE A 24 -2.91 -10.63 2.50
CA ILE A 24 -4.27 -10.18 2.81
C ILE A 24 -4.24 -8.96 3.76
N SER A 25 -3.38 -8.98 4.79
CA SER A 25 -3.21 -7.86 5.70
C SER A 25 -2.73 -6.61 4.97
N ALA A 26 -1.81 -6.73 4.00
CA ALA A 26 -1.41 -5.62 3.15
C ALA A 26 -2.61 -5.03 2.40
N TRP A 27 -3.40 -5.87 1.73
CA TRP A 27 -4.55 -5.42 0.95
C TRP A 27 -5.63 -4.78 1.81
N LEU A 28 -5.95 -5.36 2.96
CA LEU A 28 -6.94 -4.82 3.90
C LEU A 28 -6.48 -3.48 4.48
N THR A 29 -5.23 -3.41 4.94
CA THR A 29 -4.67 -2.18 5.51
C THR A 29 -4.65 -1.07 4.45
N GLY A 30 -4.25 -1.39 3.22
CA GLY A 30 -4.26 -0.44 2.11
C GLY A 30 -5.66 0.02 1.71
N ALA A 31 -6.63 -0.89 1.65
CA ALA A 31 -8.01 -0.53 1.36
C ALA A 31 -8.60 0.40 2.43
N VAL A 32 -8.39 0.09 3.71
CA VAL A 32 -8.83 0.95 4.82
C VAL A 32 -8.15 2.32 4.75
N ALA A 33 -6.85 2.37 4.46
CA ALA A 33 -6.09 3.59 4.31
C ALA A 33 -6.67 4.49 3.21
N ILE A 34 -7.00 3.92 2.05
CA ILE A 34 -7.64 4.65 0.95
C ILE A 34 -9.03 5.12 1.31
N ILE A 35 -9.86 4.28 1.95
CA ILE A 35 -11.22 4.68 2.38
C ILE A 35 -11.16 5.90 3.30
N LEU A 36 -10.22 5.93 4.25
CA LEU A 36 -10.05 7.07 5.16
C LEU A 36 -9.66 8.34 4.41
N ILE A 37 -8.73 8.24 3.45
CA ILE A 37 -8.28 9.36 2.63
C ILE A 37 -9.41 9.89 1.74
N VAL A 38 -10.14 9.00 1.07
CA VAL A 38 -11.31 9.35 0.26
C VAL A 38 -12.40 10.01 1.11
N THR A 39 -12.63 9.50 2.32
CA THR A 39 -13.60 10.05 3.25
C THR A 39 -13.19 11.45 3.68
N ALA A 40 -11.91 11.66 4.05
CA ALA A 40 -11.39 12.97 4.40
C ALA A 40 -11.52 13.96 3.24
N TYR A 41 -11.21 13.52 2.01
CA TYR A 41 -11.35 14.33 0.80
C TYR A 41 -12.80 14.74 0.56
N ASN A 42 -13.73 13.78 0.50
CA ASN A 42 -15.14 14.03 0.16
C ASN A 42 -15.91 14.76 1.27
N ARG A 43 -15.55 14.53 2.54
CA ARG A 43 -16.26 15.12 3.69
C ARG A 43 -15.61 16.40 4.20
N SER A 44 -14.51 16.84 3.59
CA SER A 44 -13.83 18.08 3.95
C SER A 44 -14.82 19.26 3.99
N SER A 45 -15.52 19.55 2.89
CA SER A 45 -16.46 20.67 2.80
C SER A 45 -17.61 20.66 3.82
N VAL A 46 -18.04 19.48 4.28
CA VAL A 46 -19.20 19.31 5.19
C VAL A 46 -18.79 19.29 6.66
N LEU A 47 -17.63 18.70 6.98
CA LEU A 47 -17.19 18.49 8.37
C LEU A 47 -16.23 19.58 8.88
N LEU A 48 -15.63 20.39 8.00
CA LEU A 48 -14.78 21.53 8.39
C LEU A 48 -15.48 22.53 9.34
N PRO A 49 -16.77 22.86 9.18
CA PRO A 49 -17.46 23.77 10.10
C PRO A 49 -17.78 23.13 11.47
N ILE A 50 -17.82 21.80 11.54
CA ILE A 50 -18.32 21.05 12.71
C ILE A 50 -17.17 20.59 13.61
N ASN A 51 -16.13 19.98 13.03
CA ASN A 51 -14.95 19.53 13.77
C ASN A 51 -13.70 19.51 12.86
N PRO A 52 -13.05 20.66 12.67
CA PRO A 52 -11.99 20.80 11.68
C PRO A 52 -10.71 20.01 11.97
N GLY A 53 -10.41 19.75 13.24
CA GLY A 53 -9.24 18.93 13.60
C GLY A 53 -9.39 17.46 13.20
N SER A 54 -10.63 16.97 13.12
CA SER A 54 -10.92 15.56 12.84
C SER A 54 -10.57 15.13 11.42
N ILE A 55 -10.80 15.99 10.41
CA ILE A 55 -10.53 15.66 9.00
C ILE A 55 -9.04 15.52 8.75
N GLY A 56 -8.24 16.46 9.26
CA GLY A 56 -6.79 16.39 9.18
C GLY A 56 -6.25 15.12 9.84
N ALA A 57 -6.75 14.79 11.03
CA ALA A 57 -6.37 13.56 11.73
C ALA A 57 -6.73 12.29 10.94
N ILE A 58 -7.94 12.20 10.39
CA ILE A 58 -8.38 11.07 9.55
C ILE A 58 -7.48 10.92 8.32
N PHE A 59 -7.16 12.04 7.66
CA PHE A 59 -6.30 12.04 6.49
C PHE A 59 -4.87 11.58 6.81
N TRP A 60 -4.25 12.15 7.85
CA TRP A 60 -2.90 11.75 8.28
C TRP A 60 -2.83 10.32 8.79
N PHE A 61 -3.88 9.86 9.47
CA PHE A 61 -4.00 8.45 9.87
C PHE A 61 -4.10 7.53 8.65
N GLY A 62 -4.85 7.93 7.61
CA GLY A 62 -4.89 7.24 6.33
C GLY A 62 -3.52 7.19 5.63
N ILE A 63 -2.73 8.28 5.67
CA ILE A 63 -1.35 8.26 5.16
C ILE A 63 -0.49 7.27 5.95
N LEU A 64 -0.58 7.29 7.28
CA LEU A 64 0.18 6.38 8.14
C LEU A 64 -0.14 4.91 7.83
N LEU A 65 -1.42 4.57 7.66
CA LEU A 65 -1.82 3.22 7.27
C LEU A 65 -1.32 2.82 5.86
N ASN A 66 -1.20 3.77 4.92
CA ASN A 66 -0.57 3.50 3.62
C ASN A 66 0.91 3.12 3.78
N ILE A 67 1.65 3.71 4.72
CA ILE A 67 3.04 3.33 5.02
C ILE A 67 3.09 1.88 5.52
N PHE A 68 2.22 1.50 6.46
CA PHE A 68 2.13 0.12 6.93
C PHE A 68 1.72 -0.86 5.83
N SER A 69 0.79 -0.45 4.96
CA SER A 69 0.41 -1.23 3.78
C SER A 69 1.60 -1.49 2.86
N LEU A 70 2.45 -0.48 2.61
CA LEU A 70 3.67 -0.63 1.82
C LEU A 70 4.66 -1.59 2.47
N LEU A 71 4.81 -1.58 3.80
CA LEU A 71 5.67 -2.53 4.50
C LEU A 71 5.17 -3.96 4.35
N PHE A 72 3.88 -4.21 4.56
CA PHE A 72 3.30 -5.53 4.36
C PHE A 72 3.38 -5.98 2.90
N TYR A 73 3.25 -5.04 1.97
CA TYR A 73 3.42 -5.27 0.54
C TYR A 73 4.83 -5.78 0.19
N LEU A 74 5.86 -5.10 0.69
CA LEU A 74 7.25 -5.49 0.47
C LEU A 74 7.52 -6.90 1.02
N VAL A 75 7.05 -7.17 2.24
CA VAL A 75 7.16 -8.49 2.85
C VAL A 75 6.45 -9.55 1.99
N ALA A 76 5.19 -9.31 1.59
CA ALA A 76 4.42 -10.23 0.76
C ALA A 76 5.10 -10.50 -0.59
N THR A 77 5.72 -9.49 -1.20
CA THR A 77 6.46 -9.58 -2.46
C THR A 77 7.72 -10.42 -2.32
N ILE A 78 8.55 -10.18 -1.30
CA ILE A 78 9.76 -10.97 -1.03
C ILE A 78 9.40 -12.45 -0.86
N TYR A 79 8.30 -12.73 -0.15
CA TYR A 79 7.81 -14.09 0.00
C TYR A 79 7.34 -14.71 -1.32
N ALA A 80 6.58 -13.96 -2.13
CA ALA A 80 6.11 -14.46 -3.41
C ALA A 80 7.27 -14.80 -4.37
N LEU A 81 8.35 -14.01 -4.36
CA LEU A 81 9.59 -14.30 -5.08
C LEU A 81 10.27 -15.56 -4.56
N ARG A 82 10.46 -15.69 -3.24
CA ARG A 82 11.12 -16.85 -2.62
C ARG A 82 10.46 -18.18 -2.93
N PHE A 83 9.15 -18.18 -3.18
CA PHE A 83 8.36 -19.40 -3.45
C PHE A 83 7.86 -19.51 -4.89
N ALA A 84 8.41 -18.71 -5.83
CA ALA A 84 8.02 -18.69 -7.24
C ALA A 84 6.49 -18.57 -7.45
N ARG A 85 5.82 -17.78 -6.59
CA ARG A 85 4.36 -17.57 -6.64
C ARG A 85 4.04 -16.39 -7.55
N VAL A 86 4.30 -16.58 -8.83
CA VAL A 86 4.23 -15.51 -9.84
C VAL A 86 2.85 -14.84 -9.90
N LYS A 87 1.75 -15.61 -9.80
CA LYS A 87 0.38 -15.04 -9.73
C LYS A 87 0.19 -14.03 -8.60
N PHE A 88 0.80 -14.27 -7.44
CA PHE A 88 0.71 -13.35 -6.30
C PHE A 88 1.53 -12.08 -6.51
N LEU A 89 2.63 -12.13 -7.26
CA LEU A 89 3.38 -10.92 -7.64
C LEU A 89 2.51 -9.99 -8.48
N PHE A 90 1.80 -10.52 -9.49
CA PHE A 90 0.91 -9.71 -10.31
C PHE A 90 -0.27 -9.11 -9.53
N LEU A 91 -0.89 -9.90 -8.65
CA LEU A 91 -1.96 -9.39 -7.78
C LEU A 91 -1.46 -8.26 -6.88
N ASN A 92 -0.30 -8.47 -6.26
CA ASN A 92 0.36 -7.46 -5.46
C ASN A 92 0.62 -6.20 -6.30
N THR A 93 1.28 -6.32 -7.46
CA THR A 93 1.53 -5.18 -8.35
C THR A 93 0.26 -4.39 -8.64
N LEU A 94 -0.82 -5.08 -9.01
CA LEU A 94 -2.09 -4.43 -9.33
C LEU A 94 -2.61 -3.63 -8.12
N PHE A 95 -2.63 -4.22 -6.93
CA PHE A 95 -3.04 -3.53 -5.71
C PHE A 95 -2.16 -2.32 -5.39
N SER A 96 -0.83 -2.44 -5.51
CA SER A 96 0.09 -1.34 -5.26
C SER A 96 -0.11 -0.18 -6.23
N LEU A 97 -0.35 -0.47 -7.51
CA LEU A 97 -0.59 0.55 -8.53
C LEU A 97 -1.93 1.25 -8.32
N ILE A 98 -3.00 0.50 -8.04
CA ILE A 98 -4.32 1.07 -7.73
C ILE A 98 -4.23 1.96 -6.49
N GLN A 99 -3.63 1.45 -5.41
CA GLN A 99 -3.48 2.18 -4.15
C GLN A 99 -2.62 3.44 -4.32
N GLY A 100 -1.48 3.32 -5.01
CA GLY A 100 -0.63 4.46 -5.33
C GLY A 100 -1.36 5.50 -6.21
N GLY A 101 -2.09 5.06 -7.23
CA GLY A 101 -2.87 5.95 -8.09
C GLY A 101 -3.98 6.71 -7.34
N LEU A 102 -4.75 5.99 -6.51
CA LEU A 102 -5.78 6.60 -5.67
C LEU A 102 -5.18 7.56 -4.65
N LEU A 103 -4.09 7.17 -3.99
CA LEU A 103 -3.38 8.04 -3.06
C LEU A 103 -2.89 9.31 -3.76
N PHE A 104 -2.31 9.21 -4.96
CA PHE A 104 -1.86 10.36 -5.75
C PHE A 104 -3.03 11.29 -6.13
N TYR A 105 -4.17 10.72 -6.52
CA TYR A 105 -5.35 11.49 -6.92
C TYR A 105 -5.96 12.24 -5.73
N PHE A 106 -6.20 11.55 -4.62
CA PHE A 106 -6.85 12.13 -3.43
C PHE A 106 -5.92 12.98 -2.57
N SER A 107 -4.61 13.00 -2.86
CA SER A 107 -3.62 13.88 -2.22
C SER A 107 -3.33 15.17 -3.01
N ARG A 108 -4.18 15.54 -3.98
CA ARG A 108 -3.98 16.74 -4.80
C ARG A 108 -4.21 18.02 -4.02
N ASP A 109 -5.38 18.21 -3.41
CA ASP A 109 -5.68 19.39 -2.60
C ASP A 109 -6.68 19.03 -1.51
N ILE A 110 -6.28 19.19 -0.25
CA ILE A 110 -7.15 18.97 0.90
C ILE A 110 -7.23 20.27 1.67
N LEU A 111 -8.45 20.66 2.02
CA LEU A 111 -8.69 21.78 2.91
C LEU A 111 -8.18 21.42 4.31
N LEU A 112 -7.10 22.07 4.71
CA LEU A 112 -6.52 21.98 6.04
C LEU A 112 -6.51 23.36 6.70
N ARG A 113 -6.51 23.38 8.03
CA ARG A 113 -6.40 24.63 8.78
C ARG A 113 -4.93 25.05 8.80
N GLY A 114 -4.63 26.21 8.20
CA GLY A 114 -3.29 26.81 8.24
C GLY A 114 -3.00 27.51 9.57
N ASP A 115 -1.75 27.93 9.77
CA ASP A 115 -1.28 28.62 10.99
C ASP A 115 -1.98 29.97 11.22
N SER A 116 -2.51 30.58 10.15
CA SER A 116 -3.35 31.79 10.18
C SER A 116 -4.75 31.54 10.76
N GLY A 117 -5.08 30.29 11.07
CA GLY A 117 -6.40 29.85 11.53
C GLY A 117 -7.44 29.72 10.42
N LYS A 118 -7.13 30.14 9.19
CA LYS A 118 -7.97 30.02 7.98
C LYS A 118 -7.81 28.64 7.35
N TYR A 119 -8.84 28.18 6.64
CA TYR A 119 -8.76 26.96 5.84
C TYR A 119 -8.18 27.27 4.49
N GLU A 120 -7.12 26.55 4.15
CA GLU A 120 -6.39 26.69 2.90
C GLU A 120 -6.30 25.32 2.23
N LEU A 121 -6.35 25.32 0.91
CA LEU A 121 -6.08 24.13 0.12
C LEU A 121 -4.58 23.85 0.21
N VAL A 122 -4.22 22.78 0.91
CA VAL A 122 -2.84 22.33 1.04
C VAL A 122 -2.68 21.07 0.23
N THR A 123 -1.63 21.01 -0.58
CA THR A 123 -1.20 19.78 -1.24
C THR A 123 -0.29 18.99 -0.30
N PRO A 124 -0.73 17.85 0.27
CA PRO A 124 0.09 17.04 1.16
C PRO A 124 1.21 16.31 0.39
N LEU A 125 2.38 16.97 0.30
CA LEU A 125 3.57 16.46 -0.39
C LEU A 125 3.97 15.05 0.07
N GLY A 126 3.85 14.75 1.37
CA GLY A 126 4.15 13.42 1.90
C GLY A 126 3.29 12.31 1.30
N GLY A 127 1.99 12.55 1.11
CA GLY A 127 1.08 11.62 0.44
C GLY A 127 1.44 11.41 -1.03
N ARG A 128 1.84 12.49 -1.72
CA ARG A 128 2.26 12.42 -3.13
C ARG A 128 3.58 11.68 -3.30
N ILE A 129 4.58 11.95 -2.47
CA ILE A 129 5.85 11.21 -2.50
C ILE A 129 5.60 9.72 -2.23
N LEU A 130 4.81 9.39 -1.21
CA LEU A 130 4.47 8.01 -0.89
C LEU A 130 3.77 7.31 -2.07
N SER A 131 2.81 7.98 -2.72
CA SER A 131 2.13 7.42 -3.89
C SER A 131 3.08 7.12 -5.05
N ILE A 132 4.04 8.00 -5.33
CA ILE A 132 5.06 7.80 -6.36
C ILE A 132 5.92 6.58 -6.01
N ILE A 133 6.35 6.46 -4.74
CA ILE A 133 7.11 5.30 -4.27
C ILE A 133 6.31 4.01 -4.47
N MET A 134 5.02 3.99 -4.14
CA MET A 134 4.16 2.82 -4.33
C MET A 134 3.99 2.44 -5.80
N ILE A 135 3.86 3.43 -6.69
CA ILE A 135 3.74 3.20 -8.13
C ILE A 135 5.05 2.63 -8.69
N ILE A 136 6.19 3.26 -8.39
CA ILE A 136 7.51 2.80 -8.84
C ILE A 136 7.78 1.38 -8.32
N THR A 137 7.52 1.13 -7.04
CA THR A 137 7.69 -0.20 -6.44
C THR A 137 6.79 -1.22 -7.12
N GLY A 138 5.52 -0.89 -7.39
CA GLY A 138 4.59 -1.74 -8.13
C GLY A 138 5.10 -2.10 -9.53
N LEU A 139 5.62 -1.11 -10.28
CA LEU A 139 6.21 -1.31 -11.61
C LEU A 139 7.48 -2.19 -11.56
N LEU A 140 8.35 -2.00 -10.56
CA LEU A 140 9.53 -2.85 -10.39
C LEU A 140 9.13 -4.31 -10.13
N VAL A 141 8.14 -4.54 -9.27
CA VAL A 141 7.62 -5.90 -9.01
C VAL A 141 6.98 -6.50 -10.26
N LEU A 142 6.33 -5.69 -11.10
CA LEU A 142 5.79 -6.13 -12.39
C LEU A 142 6.89 -6.67 -13.30
N ILE A 143 7.97 -5.90 -13.46
CA ILE A 143 9.11 -6.26 -14.30
C ILE A 143 9.73 -7.58 -13.80
N ILE A 144 9.96 -7.70 -12.49
CA ILE A 144 10.50 -8.92 -11.89
C ILE A 144 9.55 -10.11 -12.14
N GLY A 145 8.24 -9.91 -11.96
CA GLY A 145 7.23 -10.93 -12.22
C GLY A 145 7.24 -11.42 -13.67
N LEU A 146 7.40 -10.51 -14.64
CA LEU A 146 7.50 -10.85 -16.06
C LEU A 146 8.78 -11.65 -16.38
N ILE A 147 9.92 -11.25 -15.81
CA ILE A 147 11.19 -11.97 -15.94
C ILE A 147 11.06 -13.39 -15.39
N GLU A 148 10.41 -13.55 -14.24
CA GLU A 148 10.23 -14.85 -13.59
C GLU A 148 9.30 -15.78 -14.39
N ILE A 149 8.24 -15.24 -15.04
CA ILE A 149 7.45 -16.03 -16.00
C ILE A 149 8.33 -16.54 -17.14
N GLY A 150 9.16 -15.67 -17.72
CA GLY A 150 10.03 -16.02 -18.83
C GLY A 150 10.98 -17.17 -18.50
N ARG A 151 11.54 -17.17 -17.29
CA ARG A 151 12.42 -18.24 -16.79
C ARG A 151 11.75 -19.60 -16.61
N HIS A 152 10.46 -19.64 -16.29
CA HIS A 152 9.72 -20.89 -16.12
C HIS A 152 9.21 -21.52 -17.42
N ARG A 153 9.34 -20.82 -18.56
CA ARG A 153 8.93 -21.32 -19.87
C ARG A 153 10.08 -21.89 -20.71
N GLN A 154 11.32 -21.78 -20.22
CA GLN A 154 12.54 -22.37 -20.80
C GLN A 154 12.89 -23.66 -20.06
#